data_AF-A0A9X8UJ94-F1
#
_entry.id   AF-A0A9X8UJ94-F1
#
_cell.length_a   1.000
_cell.length_b   1.000
_cell.length_c   1.000
_cell.angle_alpha   90.00
_cell.angle_beta   90.00
_cell.angle_gamma   90.00
#
_symmetry.space_group_name_H-M   'P 1'
#
loop_
_entity.id
_entity.type
_entity.pdbx_description
1 polymer ?
#
loop_
_entity_poly.entity_id
_entity_poly.type
_entity_poly.pdbx_seq_one_letter_code
_entity_poly.pdbx_strand_id
1 'polypeptide(L)'
;MKPNRLFVLAAAGLCLLSGAAAHAQEPLAASYAAVQGIKIDFTPSPRTPHYRFELREKGGETLLCAKEFDSLPGRTDVFLPFDAALPGAQYTLSVTALPQTERAGLDDAATKVRDFSLPTVCGHTLAQGGFLYGDGSEGNPYLVASPAQLQHISHADHRGKGQYFRQTRDIDLLDPAFYQDGAPYDADTSPSNGNWLPIAPAHNWNNTFIGHYDGGGHAVRNISYINSLTSNQDAGIFGIVSRNSSIHDLGVENFHFEGLGAGGIVGAASGWTTGMTTRFYRCYALNGYAKGANAGGCFGYLHSDTGNLQIEDCYCAGFTGEVVYSNGYNDAGGIASEISSNHTGQNWVRGCYAIPLSLSTNNTSARHGLGGVVGTVVHPSYVSYPSYADFVDVQGNYYLAGSAPYGVGHPASDSGAAPISSSSFGEQSTFSGWDFEGTWTMGAVSYTDASGAERTIAAPVLRAFQGGRDYAAAQGARMRAALTLGFSE
;
A
#
# COMPACT_ATOMS: atom_id res chain seq x y z
N MET A 1 56.12 0.54 60.89
CA MET A 1 57.35 1.10 60.29
C MET A 1 57.36 0.76 58.81
N LYS A 2 57.54 1.74 57.93
CA LYS A 2 57.95 1.56 56.52
C LYS A 2 59.42 1.04 56.49
N PRO A 3 59.88 0.30 55.47
CA PRO A 3 60.08 0.77 54.08
C PRO A 3 59.64 -0.24 52.99
N ASN A 4 59.06 0.17 51.87
CA ASN A 4 59.63 0.81 50.65
C ASN A 4 60.67 -0.02 49.89
N ARG A 5 60.28 -0.46 48.67
CA ARG A 5 60.96 -0.42 47.34
C ARG A 5 60.57 -1.67 46.52
N LEU A 6 60.48 -1.71 45.19
CA LEU A 6 60.27 -0.80 44.04
C LEU A 6 60.56 -1.71 42.81
N PHE A 7 59.77 -1.63 41.73
CA PHE A 7 60.03 -2.16 40.35
C PHE A 7 60.07 -3.70 40.15
N VAL A 8 59.65 -4.34 39.06
CA VAL A 8 58.91 -4.02 37.81
C VAL A 8 58.65 -5.38 37.14
N LEU A 9 57.48 -5.63 36.53
CA LEU A 9 57.31 -6.08 35.13
C LEU A 9 55.86 -6.44 34.82
N ALA A 10 55.57 -6.30 33.53
CA ALA A 10 54.29 -5.99 32.93
C ALA A 10 53.44 -7.21 32.56
N ALA A 11 52.13 -6.92 32.53
CA ALA A 11 51.14 -7.25 31.51
C ALA A 11 50.89 -8.74 31.15
N ALA A 12 49.70 -9.21 31.54
CA ALA A 12 48.72 -9.84 30.64
C ALA A 12 47.43 -10.11 31.44
N GLY A 13 46.27 -9.69 30.95
CA GLY A 13 45.00 -9.99 31.61
C GLY A 13 43.87 -9.04 31.25
N LEU A 14 43.42 -9.16 30.01
CA LEU A 14 42.29 -8.46 29.39
C LEU A 14 41.02 -8.54 30.28
N CYS A 15 40.52 -7.38 30.72
CA CYS A 15 39.24 -7.26 31.40
C CYS A 15 38.09 -7.28 30.37
N LEU A 16 37.35 -8.38 30.32
CA LEU A 16 35.99 -8.42 29.77
C LEU A 16 35.03 -7.94 30.86
N LEU A 17 34.72 -6.65 30.86
CA LEU A 17 33.54 -6.12 31.56
C LEU A 17 32.38 -6.12 30.55
N SER A 18 31.45 -7.04 30.76
CA SER A 18 30.12 -7.05 30.16
C SER A 18 29.38 -5.80 30.63
N GLY A 19 29.40 -4.75 29.81
CA GLY A 19 28.47 -3.65 29.89
C GLY A 19 27.09 -4.14 29.47
N ALA A 20 26.23 -4.39 30.45
CA ALA A 20 24.79 -4.46 30.25
C ALA A 20 24.32 -3.09 29.75
N ALA A 21 24.18 -2.93 28.44
CA ALA A 21 23.37 -1.86 27.88
C ALA A 21 21.91 -2.27 28.08
N ALA A 22 21.27 -1.64 29.06
CA ALA A 22 19.83 -1.63 29.17
C ALA A 22 19.26 -1.14 27.83
N HIS A 23 18.69 -2.06 27.05
CA HIS A 23 17.77 -1.70 25.98
C HIS A 23 16.56 -1.08 26.67
N ALA A 24 16.54 0.25 26.72
CA ALA A 24 15.35 0.99 26.99
C ALA A 24 14.32 0.57 25.94
N GLN A 25 13.32 -0.15 26.43
CA GLN A 25 12.11 -0.56 25.75
C GLN A 25 11.38 0.71 25.32
N GLU A 26 11.44 1.06 24.03
CA GLU A 26 10.46 2.00 23.48
C GLU A 26 9.10 1.30 23.53
N PRO A 27 8.05 1.91 24.11
CA PRO A 27 6.72 1.38 23.95
C PRO A 27 6.33 1.49 22.47
N LEU A 28 5.52 0.55 21.99
CA LEU A 28 4.75 0.64 20.76
C LEU A 28 4.05 2.02 20.69
N ALA A 29 4.73 3.00 20.12
CA ALA A 29 4.20 4.33 19.87
C ALA A 29 3.76 4.35 18.41
N ALA A 30 2.44 4.30 18.24
CA ALA A 30 1.75 4.43 16.96
C ALA A 30 2.46 5.42 16.02
N SER A 31 2.98 4.94 14.90
CA SER A 31 3.48 5.81 13.83
C SER A 31 2.29 6.33 12.98
N TYR A 32 1.42 7.11 13.60
CA TYR A 32 0.52 8.03 12.89
C TYR A 32 0.86 9.44 13.36
N ALA A 33 1.65 10.18 12.57
CA ALA A 33 2.01 11.55 12.90
C ALA A 33 1.99 12.48 11.67
N ALA A 34 0.77 12.79 11.22
CA ALA A 34 0.23 14.13 10.98
C ALA A 34 -1.16 13.99 10.33
N VAL A 35 -2.21 14.38 11.04
CA VAL A 35 -3.55 14.38 10.43
C VAL A 35 -3.62 15.58 9.49
N GLN A 36 -4.05 15.34 8.25
CA GLN A 36 -4.18 16.35 7.20
C GLN A 36 -5.49 17.10 7.38
N GLY A 37 -5.61 18.31 6.81
CA GLY A 37 -6.79 19.11 7.10
C GLY A 37 -6.78 20.52 6.53
N ILE A 38 -7.79 21.28 6.93
CA ILE A 38 -8.01 22.66 6.50
C ILE A 38 -7.66 23.59 7.65
N LYS A 39 -6.94 24.66 7.30
CA LYS A 39 -6.61 25.74 8.22
C LYS A 39 -7.55 26.91 7.94
N ILE A 40 -8.17 27.39 9.00
CA ILE A 40 -9.13 28.48 8.97
C ILE A 40 -8.50 29.63 9.72
N ASP A 41 -8.18 30.71 9.02
CA ASP A 41 -7.80 31.97 9.65
C ASP A 41 -9.08 32.59 10.21
N PHE A 42 -9.21 32.56 11.53
CA PHE A 42 -10.44 32.87 12.24
C PHE A 42 -10.23 34.01 13.23
N THR A 43 -11.14 34.98 13.21
CA THR A 43 -11.22 36.04 14.22
C THR A 43 -12.51 35.87 15.02
N PRO A 44 -12.43 35.44 16.30
CA PRO A 44 -13.56 35.33 17.20
C PRO A 44 -14.25 36.68 17.42
N SER A 45 -15.57 36.63 17.58
CA SER A 45 -16.37 37.78 18.00
C SER A 45 -16.04 38.13 19.46
N PRO A 46 -16.06 39.42 19.84
CA PRO A 46 -15.94 39.82 21.25
C PRO A 46 -17.10 39.32 22.14
N ARG A 47 -18.20 38.81 21.55
CA ARG A 47 -19.43 38.45 22.27
C ARG A 47 -19.43 37.05 22.86
N THR A 48 -18.63 36.13 22.35
CA THR A 48 -18.48 34.79 22.90
C THR A 48 -17.11 34.22 22.53
N PRO A 49 -16.43 33.50 23.43
CA PRO A 49 -15.23 32.75 23.10
C PRO A 49 -15.53 31.30 22.67
N HIS A 50 -16.80 30.87 22.71
CA HIS A 50 -17.21 29.47 22.48
C HIS A 50 -17.63 29.26 21.02
N TYR A 51 -16.97 28.33 20.33
CA TYR A 51 -17.21 28.07 18.91
C TYR A 51 -17.22 26.60 18.56
N ARG A 52 -18.13 26.21 17.68
CA ARG A 52 -18.15 24.90 17.02
C ARG A 52 -17.94 25.06 15.53
N PHE A 53 -16.98 24.33 14.98
CA PHE A 53 -16.66 24.25 13.57
C PHE A 53 -17.12 22.90 13.03
N GLU A 54 -17.76 22.88 11.87
CA GLU A 54 -18.22 21.66 11.21
C GLU A 54 -17.90 21.72 9.72
N LEU A 55 -17.31 20.65 9.19
CA LEU A 55 -17.05 20.47 7.77
C LEU A 55 -17.95 19.35 7.25
N ARG A 56 -18.66 19.63 6.15
CA ARG A 56 -19.59 18.69 5.49
C ARG A 56 -19.36 18.70 3.99
N GLU A 57 -19.74 17.62 3.31
CA GLU A 57 -19.95 17.67 1.86
C GLU A 57 -21.21 18.48 1.58
N LYS A 58 -21.16 19.35 0.57
CA LYS A 58 -22.26 20.25 0.25
C LYS A 58 -23.45 19.46 -0.29
N GLY A 59 -24.62 19.68 0.32
CA GLY A 59 -25.85 18.96 -0.01
C GLY A 59 -25.94 17.54 0.58
N GLY A 60 -24.89 17.08 1.27
CA GLY A 60 -24.88 15.84 2.03
C GLY A 60 -25.19 16.08 3.51
N GLU A 61 -25.74 15.06 4.17
CA GLU A 61 -25.90 15.06 5.63
C GLU A 61 -24.62 14.63 6.37
N THR A 62 -23.64 14.06 5.65
CA THR A 62 -22.41 13.49 6.21
C THR A 62 -21.51 14.57 6.80
N LEU A 63 -21.30 14.49 8.12
CA LEU A 63 -20.30 15.28 8.83
C LEU A 63 -18.91 14.67 8.62
N LEU A 64 -18.02 15.43 7.99
CA LEU A 64 -16.64 15.01 7.72
C LEU A 64 -15.75 15.22 8.95
N CYS A 65 -15.92 16.36 9.62
CA CYS A 65 -15.19 16.71 10.83
C CYS A 65 -15.96 17.76 11.62
N ALA A 66 -15.90 17.69 12.95
CA ALA A 66 -16.30 18.79 13.81
C ALA A 66 -15.25 19.04 14.90
N LYS A 67 -15.10 20.30 15.29
CA LYS A 67 -14.25 20.70 16.41
C LYS A 67 -14.91 21.81 17.19
N GLU A 68 -14.99 21.62 18.49
CA GLU A 68 -15.54 22.61 19.42
C GLU A 68 -14.43 23.18 20.28
N PHE A 69 -14.55 24.47 20.61
CA PHE A 69 -13.62 25.21 21.43
C PHE A 69 -14.40 25.99 22.47
N ASP A 70 -14.10 25.75 23.75
CA ASP A 70 -14.65 26.52 24.86
C ASP A 70 -14.02 27.92 24.95
N SER A 71 -12.85 28.13 24.35
CA SER A 71 -12.24 29.45 24.29
C SER A 71 -11.24 29.58 23.15
N LEU A 72 -11.51 30.50 22.22
CA LEU A 72 -10.55 30.92 21.18
C LEU A 72 -10.01 32.33 21.46
N PRO A 73 -8.69 32.48 21.68
CA PRO A 73 -8.09 33.78 21.99
C PRO A 73 -7.79 34.56 20.71
N GLY A 74 -8.46 35.70 20.50
CA GLY A 74 -8.17 36.64 19.42
C GLY A 74 -8.04 35.98 18.04
N ARG A 75 -7.40 36.66 17.08
CA ARG A 75 -7.15 36.07 15.76
C ARG A 75 -6.28 34.82 15.91
N THR A 76 -6.78 33.70 15.42
CA THR A 76 -6.17 32.39 15.59
C THR A 76 -6.44 31.49 14.40
N ASP A 77 -5.57 30.51 14.22
CA ASP A 77 -5.71 29.50 13.18
C ASP A 77 -6.41 28.27 13.73
N VAL A 78 -7.58 27.93 13.17
CA VAL A 78 -8.32 26.72 13.52
C VAL A 78 -8.02 25.64 12.49
N PHE A 79 -7.53 24.49 12.95
CA PHE A 79 -7.26 23.33 12.12
C PHE A 79 -8.38 22.29 12.26
N LEU A 80 -8.97 21.88 11.13
CA LEU A 80 -9.94 20.80 11.02
C LEU A 80 -9.34 19.63 10.24
N PRO A 81 -9.17 18.45 10.85
CA PRO A 81 -8.70 17.28 10.14
C PRO A 81 -9.67 16.87 9.02
N PHE A 82 -9.14 16.54 7.86
CA PHE A 82 -9.89 16.19 6.66
C PHE A 82 -9.02 15.39 5.70
N ASP A 83 -9.44 14.15 5.42
CA ASP A 83 -8.69 13.21 4.57
C ASP A 83 -9.41 12.90 3.23
N ALA A 84 -10.62 13.40 2.99
CA ALA A 84 -11.47 12.94 1.88
C ALA A 84 -11.61 13.98 0.77
N ALA A 85 -10.50 14.44 0.18
CA ALA A 85 -10.51 15.39 -0.93
C ALA A 85 -10.99 14.74 -2.24
N LEU A 86 -12.31 14.56 -2.38
CA LEU A 86 -12.93 14.01 -3.59
C LEU A 86 -12.91 15.04 -4.73
N PRO A 87 -12.44 14.66 -5.94
CA PRO A 87 -12.59 15.47 -7.15
C PRO A 87 -14.04 15.86 -7.41
N GLY A 88 -14.27 17.14 -7.69
CA GLY A 88 -15.60 17.66 -8.02
C GLY A 88 -16.53 17.86 -6.82
N ALA A 89 -16.20 17.34 -5.64
CA ALA A 89 -16.97 17.60 -4.43
C ALA A 89 -16.88 19.07 -4.02
N GLN A 90 -18.00 19.59 -3.52
CA GLN A 90 -18.07 20.88 -2.84
C GLN A 90 -18.21 20.62 -1.35
N TYR A 91 -17.66 21.51 -0.54
CA TYR A 91 -17.67 21.40 0.91
C TYR A 91 -18.33 22.63 1.51
N THR A 92 -18.96 22.40 2.65
CA THR A 92 -19.60 23.43 3.44
C THR A 92 -18.95 23.47 4.82
N LEU A 93 -18.31 24.58 5.13
CA LEU A 93 -17.78 24.88 6.47
C LEU A 93 -18.82 25.72 7.24
N SER A 94 -19.29 25.20 8.36
CA SER A 94 -20.17 25.89 9.29
C SER A 94 -19.38 26.28 10.55
N VAL A 95 -19.51 27.53 10.98
CA VAL A 95 -18.92 28.04 12.22
C VAL A 95 -20.04 28.60 13.08
N THR A 96 -20.30 27.95 14.19
CA THR A 96 -21.37 28.28 15.15
C THR A 96 -20.77 28.93 16.38
N ALA A 97 -21.12 30.17 16.64
CA ALA A 97 -20.88 30.86 17.90
C ALA A 97 -21.90 30.37 18.92
N LEU A 98 -21.43 29.77 20.01
CA LEU A 98 -22.29 29.21 21.06
C LEU A 98 -22.47 30.23 22.20
N PRO A 99 -23.67 30.33 22.80
CA PRO A 99 -23.87 31.09 24.02
C PRO A 99 -22.95 30.59 25.14
N GLN A 100 -22.44 31.51 25.96
CA GLN A 100 -21.77 31.12 27.19
C GLN A 100 -22.76 30.42 28.12
N THR A 101 -22.29 29.45 28.91
CA THR A 101 -23.13 28.69 29.85
C THR A 101 -23.91 29.61 30.80
N GLU A 102 -23.29 30.70 31.24
CA GLU A 102 -23.90 31.72 32.11
C GLU A 102 -24.92 32.64 31.42
N ARG A 103 -25.00 32.61 30.09
CA ARG A 103 -25.96 33.34 29.26
C ARG A 103 -26.93 32.41 28.52
N ALA A 104 -26.97 31.13 28.90
CA ALA A 104 -27.89 30.16 28.34
C ALA A 104 -29.35 30.63 28.53
N GLY A 105 -30.08 30.77 27.42
CA GLY A 105 -31.47 31.28 27.40
C GLY A 105 -31.60 32.81 27.29
N LEU A 106 -30.50 33.56 27.31
CA LEU A 106 -30.47 35.00 27.03
C LEU A 106 -29.88 35.32 25.65
N ASP A 107 -28.92 34.51 25.21
CA ASP A 107 -28.30 34.58 23.89
C ASP A 107 -28.65 33.34 23.07
N ASP A 108 -28.85 33.54 21.77
CA ASP A 108 -29.03 32.47 20.79
C ASP A 108 -27.70 32.16 20.08
N ALA A 109 -27.51 30.88 19.71
CA ALA A 109 -26.40 30.49 18.86
C ALA A 109 -26.51 31.12 17.47
N ALA A 110 -25.38 31.51 16.89
CA ALA A 110 -25.34 32.09 15.56
C ALA A 110 -24.36 31.32 14.66
N THR A 111 -24.82 30.89 13.49
CA THR A 111 -24.01 30.11 12.55
C THR A 111 -23.70 30.91 11.29
N LYS A 112 -22.43 30.90 10.88
CA LYS A 112 -22.00 31.31 9.54
C LYS A 112 -21.61 30.09 8.73
N VAL A 113 -21.95 30.11 7.45
CA VAL A 113 -21.69 29.00 6.52
C VAL A 113 -20.90 29.53 5.33
N ARG A 114 -19.92 28.76 4.86
CA ARG A 114 -19.21 29.04 3.62
C ARG A 114 -19.02 27.77 2.82
N ASP A 115 -19.43 27.84 1.56
CA ASP A 115 -19.13 26.82 0.58
C ASP A 115 -17.77 27.08 -0.08
N PHE A 116 -17.05 26.00 -0.38
CA PHE A 116 -15.81 26.06 -1.13
C PHE A 116 -15.57 24.77 -1.91
N SER A 117 -14.67 24.84 -2.88
CA SER A 117 -14.09 23.69 -3.58
C SER A 117 -12.58 23.69 -3.38
N LEU A 118 -11.97 22.52 -3.52
CA LEU A 118 -10.52 22.39 -3.46
C LEU A 118 -9.94 22.62 -4.87
N PRO A 119 -8.98 23.54 -5.04
CA PRO A 119 -8.24 23.65 -6.29
C PRO A 119 -7.24 22.49 -6.41
N THR A 120 -6.80 22.21 -7.63
CA THR A 120 -5.68 21.27 -7.84
C THR A 120 -4.36 21.91 -7.40
N VAL A 121 -3.43 21.07 -6.91
CA VAL A 121 -2.15 21.50 -6.33
C VAL A 121 -0.93 21.12 -7.17
N CYS A 122 -1.11 20.23 -8.15
CA CYS A 122 -0.03 19.68 -8.97
C CYS A 122 0.14 20.36 -10.35
N GLY A 123 -0.64 21.40 -10.64
CA GLY A 123 -0.60 22.12 -11.92
C GLY A 123 -1.43 21.49 -13.05
N HIS A 124 -2.13 20.38 -12.79
CA HIS A 124 -3.06 19.73 -13.73
C HIS A 124 -4.51 20.00 -13.35
N THR A 125 -5.41 19.89 -14.31
CA THR A 125 -6.86 20.10 -14.09
C THR A 125 -7.51 18.91 -13.40
N LEU A 126 -8.70 19.11 -12.84
CA LEU A 126 -9.52 18.02 -12.30
C LEU A 126 -9.86 16.96 -13.35
N ALA A 127 -10.12 17.38 -14.60
CA ALA A 127 -10.43 16.46 -15.70
C ALA A 127 -9.25 15.53 -16.06
N GLN A 128 -8.01 15.97 -15.76
CA GLN A 128 -6.81 15.15 -15.93
C GLN A 128 -6.55 14.24 -14.71
N GLY A 129 -7.36 14.32 -13.65
CA GLY A 129 -7.12 13.63 -12.39
C GLY A 129 -6.16 14.36 -11.45
N GLY A 130 -5.98 15.67 -11.61
CA GLY A 130 -5.09 16.46 -10.77
C GLY A 130 -5.36 16.31 -9.26
N PHE A 131 -4.28 16.22 -8.49
CA PHE A 131 -4.37 16.10 -7.03
C PHE A 131 -4.90 17.39 -6.41
N LEU A 132 -5.70 17.24 -5.35
CA LEU A 132 -6.33 18.35 -4.63
C LEU A 132 -5.58 18.76 -3.36
N TYR A 133 -4.64 17.93 -2.94
CA TYR A 133 -3.88 18.11 -1.70
C TYR A 133 -2.52 17.42 -1.80
N GLY A 134 -1.54 17.93 -1.07
CA GLY A 134 -0.17 17.45 -1.08
C GLY A 134 0.75 18.24 -2.01
N ASP A 135 2.06 18.11 -1.80
CA ASP A 135 3.09 18.57 -2.74
C ASP A 135 3.94 17.41 -3.30
N GLY A 136 3.59 16.17 -2.89
CA GLY A 136 4.29 14.96 -3.30
C GLY A 136 5.58 14.69 -2.51
N SER A 137 5.88 15.46 -1.46
CA SER A 137 6.94 15.14 -0.50
C SER A 137 6.48 14.09 0.51
N GLU A 138 7.43 13.41 1.16
CA GLU A 138 7.17 12.48 2.27
C GLU A 138 6.37 13.13 3.41
N GLY A 139 6.67 14.40 3.67
CA GLY A 139 5.96 15.20 4.66
C GLY A 139 4.49 15.45 4.28
N ASN A 140 4.21 15.57 2.98
CA ASN A 140 2.96 16.07 2.46
C ASN A 140 2.60 15.36 1.13
N PRO A 141 2.27 14.05 1.19
CA PRO A 141 2.04 13.25 -0.01
C PRO A 141 0.80 13.72 -0.77
N TYR A 142 0.79 13.48 -2.08
CA TYR A 142 -0.42 13.69 -2.87
C TYR A 142 -1.52 12.71 -2.45
N LEU A 143 -2.75 13.20 -2.29
CA LEU A 143 -3.88 12.36 -1.89
C LEU A 143 -4.59 11.75 -3.09
N VAL A 144 -4.86 10.46 -2.97
CA VAL A 144 -5.52 9.65 -3.98
C VAL A 144 -6.84 9.17 -3.39
N ALA A 145 -7.95 9.64 -3.97
CA ALA A 145 -9.30 9.35 -3.48
C ALA A 145 -10.24 8.86 -4.58
N SER A 146 -9.79 8.84 -5.84
CA SER A 146 -10.60 8.43 -6.98
C SER A 146 -9.78 7.69 -8.05
N PRO A 147 -10.44 6.94 -8.96
CA PRO A 147 -9.76 6.28 -10.07
C PRO A 147 -8.97 7.26 -10.95
N ALA A 148 -9.52 8.46 -11.20
CA ALA A 148 -8.85 9.48 -12.01
C ALA A 148 -7.54 9.97 -11.38
N GLN A 149 -7.52 10.20 -10.05
CA GLN A 149 -6.30 10.59 -9.34
C GLN A 149 -5.28 9.44 -9.30
N LEU A 150 -5.75 8.20 -9.14
CA LEU A 150 -4.89 7.01 -9.18
C LEU A 150 -4.21 6.89 -10.56
N GLN A 151 -4.99 7.02 -11.64
CA GLN A 151 -4.49 6.99 -13.01
C GLN A 151 -3.51 8.15 -13.30
N HIS A 152 -3.76 9.33 -12.72
CA HIS A 152 -2.94 10.54 -12.91
C HIS A 152 -1.51 10.40 -12.37
N ILE A 153 -1.24 9.45 -11.48
CA ILE A 153 0.13 9.12 -11.05
C ILE A 153 1.00 8.74 -12.26
N SER A 154 0.39 8.15 -13.30
CA SER A 154 1.08 7.80 -14.54
C SER A 154 1.47 9.02 -15.37
N HIS A 155 1.07 10.26 -15.03
CA HIS A 155 1.50 11.46 -15.75
C HIS A 155 3.03 11.65 -15.67
N ALA A 156 3.66 12.19 -16.72
CA ALA A 156 5.12 12.34 -16.80
C ALA A 156 5.71 13.26 -15.71
N ASP A 157 4.89 14.16 -15.17
CA ASP A 157 5.24 15.05 -14.05
C ASP A 157 5.24 14.35 -12.68
N HIS A 158 4.78 13.10 -12.62
CA HIS A 158 4.63 12.33 -11.37
C HIS A 158 5.37 11.00 -11.42
N ARG A 159 5.11 10.21 -12.46
CA ARG A 159 5.52 8.81 -12.61
C ARG A 159 6.98 8.53 -12.26
N GLY A 160 7.90 9.40 -12.68
CA GLY A 160 9.35 9.20 -12.52
C GLY A 160 10.03 10.14 -11.52
N LYS A 161 9.28 10.77 -10.60
CA LYS A 161 9.80 11.89 -9.78
C LYS A 161 10.18 11.53 -8.34
N GLY A 162 10.01 10.29 -7.91
CA GLY A 162 10.26 9.89 -6.52
C GLY A 162 9.28 10.52 -5.53
N GLN A 163 8.06 10.83 -5.99
CA GLN A 163 7.03 11.49 -5.19
C GLN A 163 6.28 10.50 -4.30
N TYR A 164 5.63 11.04 -3.28
CA TYR A 164 4.86 10.31 -2.29
C TYR A 164 3.35 10.51 -2.52
N PHE A 165 2.61 9.41 -2.46
CA PHE A 165 1.17 9.33 -2.68
C PHE A 165 0.53 8.56 -1.53
N ARG A 166 -0.67 8.97 -1.12
CA ARG A 166 -1.44 8.28 -0.10
C ARG A 166 -2.90 8.11 -0.51
N GLN A 167 -3.37 6.86 -0.55
CA GLN A 167 -4.78 6.55 -0.74
C GLN A 167 -5.57 6.85 0.54
N THR A 168 -6.74 7.45 0.36
CA THR A 168 -7.54 7.99 1.46
C THR A 168 -8.90 7.32 1.62
N ARG A 169 -9.26 6.43 0.71
CA ARG A 169 -10.47 5.63 0.75
C ARG A 169 -10.34 4.48 -0.23
N ASP A 170 -11.21 3.49 -0.10
CA ASP A 170 -11.40 2.50 -1.15
C ASP A 170 -11.77 3.15 -2.49
N ILE A 171 -11.20 2.61 -3.57
CA ILE A 171 -11.41 3.05 -4.94
C ILE A 171 -12.05 1.88 -5.69
N ASP A 172 -13.36 1.94 -5.89
CA ASP A 172 -14.10 0.96 -6.68
C ASP A 172 -14.39 1.53 -8.07
N LEU A 173 -13.85 0.92 -9.13
CA LEU A 173 -13.97 1.43 -10.50
C LEU A 173 -15.40 1.26 -11.06
N LEU A 174 -16.26 0.50 -10.36
CA LEU A 174 -17.68 0.35 -10.65
C LEU A 174 -18.60 1.23 -9.79
N ASP A 175 -18.06 2.04 -8.87
CA ASP A 175 -18.86 2.98 -8.08
C ASP A 175 -19.44 4.09 -8.99
N PRO A 176 -20.79 4.25 -9.04
CA PRO A 176 -21.46 5.32 -9.78
C PRO A 176 -20.95 6.73 -9.48
N ALA A 177 -20.37 6.95 -8.29
CA ALA A 177 -19.76 8.23 -7.93
C ALA A 177 -18.55 8.60 -8.81
N PHE A 178 -17.94 7.63 -9.49
CA PHE A 178 -16.79 7.83 -10.37
C PHE A 178 -17.11 7.69 -11.87
N TYR A 179 -18.38 7.53 -12.23
CA TYR A 179 -18.77 7.34 -13.63
C TYR A 179 -18.42 8.57 -14.47
N GLN A 180 -17.88 8.32 -15.66
CA GLN A 180 -17.59 9.35 -16.66
C GLN A 180 -18.59 9.20 -17.81
N ASP A 181 -19.29 10.28 -18.14
CA ASP A 181 -20.32 10.29 -19.18
C ASP A 181 -21.40 9.20 -19.04
N GLY A 182 -21.70 8.81 -17.79
CA GLY A 182 -22.70 7.79 -17.45
C GLY A 182 -22.20 6.34 -17.57
N ALA A 183 -20.91 6.13 -17.81
CA ALA A 183 -20.26 4.82 -17.85
C ALA A 183 -19.29 4.64 -16.67
N PRO A 184 -19.10 3.40 -16.18
CA PRO A 184 -18.06 3.08 -15.20
C PRO A 184 -16.66 3.44 -15.70
N TYR A 185 -15.73 3.65 -14.76
CA TYR A 185 -14.35 4.00 -15.09
C TYR A 185 -13.61 2.83 -15.77
N ASP A 186 -14.01 1.60 -15.43
CA ASP A 186 -13.59 0.35 -16.08
C ASP A 186 -14.87 -0.38 -16.50
N ALA A 187 -15.10 -0.51 -17.82
CA ALA A 187 -16.44 -0.78 -18.33
C ALA A 187 -16.73 -2.21 -18.78
N ASP A 188 -15.73 -3.11 -18.87
CA ASP A 188 -15.94 -4.53 -19.11
C ASP A 188 -14.59 -5.27 -19.28
N THR A 189 -14.66 -6.58 -19.48
CA THR A 189 -13.57 -7.43 -19.96
C THR A 189 -13.22 -7.20 -21.44
N SER A 190 -13.60 -6.07 -22.06
CA SER A 190 -13.33 -5.77 -23.46
C SER A 190 -12.21 -4.72 -23.59
N PRO A 191 -11.06 -5.07 -24.18
CA PRO A 191 -9.96 -4.13 -24.46
C PRO A 191 -10.34 -2.87 -25.25
N SER A 192 -11.54 -2.83 -25.84
CA SER A 192 -12.03 -1.74 -26.68
C SER A 192 -12.86 -0.68 -25.95
N ASN A 193 -13.32 -0.91 -24.71
CA ASN A 193 -14.37 -0.08 -24.07
C ASN A 193 -13.98 0.60 -22.76
N GLY A 194 -12.70 0.58 -22.38
CA GLY A 194 -12.19 1.29 -21.21
C GLY A 194 -11.72 0.33 -20.14
N ASN A 195 -10.50 -0.16 -20.33
CA ASN A 195 -9.75 -0.85 -19.29
C ASN A 195 -8.99 0.19 -18.47
N TRP A 196 -8.83 -0.06 -17.17
CA TRP A 196 -7.75 0.55 -16.41
C TRP A 196 -6.43 0.49 -17.19
N LEU A 197 -5.66 1.60 -17.23
CA LEU A 197 -4.32 1.58 -17.79
C LEU A 197 -3.30 1.51 -16.64
N PRO A 198 -2.52 0.43 -16.51
CA PRO A 198 -1.52 0.32 -15.46
C PRO A 198 -0.62 1.56 -15.38
N ILE A 199 -0.29 1.99 -14.16
CA ILE A 199 0.67 3.09 -13.96
C ILE A 199 2.02 2.62 -14.48
N ALA A 200 2.59 3.34 -15.45
CA ALA A 200 3.78 2.90 -16.17
C ALA A 200 3.60 1.51 -16.83
N PRO A 201 2.76 1.36 -17.87
CA PRO A 201 2.39 0.04 -18.39
C PRO A 201 3.45 -0.56 -19.31
N ALA A 202 4.31 0.25 -19.93
CA ALA A 202 5.30 -0.26 -20.87
C ALA A 202 6.42 -0.98 -20.13
N HIS A 203 6.74 -2.21 -20.55
CA HIS A 203 7.87 -3.01 -20.06
C HIS A 203 9.21 -2.39 -20.53
N ASN A 204 9.54 -1.23 -19.97
CA ASN A 204 10.66 -0.38 -20.33
C ASN A 204 11.24 0.25 -19.06
N TRP A 205 12.47 -0.14 -18.73
CA TRP A 205 13.19 0.29 -17.54
C TRP A 205 13.51 1.80 -17.47
N ASN A 206 13.31 2.53 -18.57
CA ASN A 206 13.43 4.00 -18.61
C ASN A 206 12.08 4.72 -18.39
N ASN A 207 10.97 3.97 -18.35
CA ASN A 207 9.64 4.52 -18.22
C ASN A 207 8.85 3.82 -17.11
N THR A 208 9.42 3.82 -15.91
CA THR A 208 8.89 3.12 -14.75
C THR A 208 8.24 4.06 -13.76
N PHE A 209 7.40 3.52 -12.88
CA PHE A 209 7.03 4.21 -11.65
C PHE A 209 8.24 4.27 -10.71
N ILE A 210 8.56 5.49 -10.27
CA ILE A 210 9.58 5.82 -9.29
C ILE A 210 8.90 6.71 -8.25
N GLY A 211 8.55 6.14 -7.10
CA GLY A 211 7.82 6.83 -6.05
C GLY A 211 7.39 5.93 -4.90
N HIS A 212 6.63 6.52 -3.99
CA HIS A 212 6.19 5.89 -2.75
C HIS A 212 4.66 5.96 -2.69
N TYR A 213 4.00 4.81 -2.68
CA TYR A 213 2.55 4.70 -2.61
C TYR A 213 2.12 4.01 -1.32
N ASP A 214 1.49 4.79 -0.44
CA ASP A 214 0.84 4.31 0.78
C ASP A 214 -0.65 4.10 0.47
N GLY A 215 -1.10 2.85 0.38
CA GLY A 215 -2.50 2.49 0.18
C GLY A 215 -3.39 2.87 1.37
N GLY A 216 -2.81 3.28 2.50
CA GLY A 216 -3.53 3.83 3.64
C GLY A 216 -4.50 2.86 4.31
N GLY A 217 -4.36 1.55 4.05
CA GLY A 217 -5.30 0.51 4.49
C GLY A 217 -6.56 0.44 3.64
N HIS A 218 -6.51 0.85 2.37
CA HIS A 218 -7.64 0.83 1.43
C HIS A 218 -7.37 -0.09 0.25
N ALA A 219 -8.46 -0.52 -0.39
CA ALA A 219 -8.44 -1.37 -1.56
C ALA A 219 -8.76 -0.63 -2.85
N VAL A 220 -8.24 -1.14 -3.96
CA VAL A 220 -8.74 -0.86 -5.31
C VAL A 220 -9.57 -2.05 -5.77
N ARG A 221 -10.78 -1.83 -6.27
CA ARG A 221 -11.74 -2.91 -6.60
C ARG A 221 -12.19 -2.86 -8.05
N ASN A 222 -12.52 -4.06 -8.56
CA ASN A 222 -13.22 -4.25 -9.84
C ASN A 222 -12.45 -3.61 -11.00
N ILE A 223 -11.19 -4.03 -11.13
CA ILE A 223 -10.20 -3.40 -12.01
C ILE A 223 -9.70 -4.39 -13.06
N SER A 224 -9.66 -3.98 -14.31
CA SER A 224 -9.32 -4.84 -15.43
C SER A 224 -8.35 -4.18 -16.41
N TYR A 225 -7.37 -4.94 -16.85
CA TYR A 225 -6.51 -4.55 -17.97
C TYR A 225 -6.20 -5.80 -18.78
N ILE A 226 -6.88 -5.93 -19.91
CA ILE A 226 -6.71 -7.04 -20.83
C ILE A 226 -5.96 -6.50 -22.05
N ASN A 227 -4.75 -6.97 -22.23
CA ASN A 227 -3.93 -6.61 -23.38
C ASN A 227 -3.37 -7.85 -24.08
N SER A 228 -2.96 -7.70 -25.34
CA SER A 228 -2.28 -8.77 -26.05
C SER A 228 -1.03 -9.19 -25.29
N LEU A 229 -0.83 -10.49 -25.12
CA LEU A 229 0.36 -11.06 -24.49
C LEU A 229 1.66 -10.84 -25.30
N THR A 230 1.52 -10.38 -26.54
CA THR A 230 2.66 -9.94 -27.38
C THR A 230 2.96 -8.46 -27.22
N SER A 231 2.16 -7.73 -26.46
CA SER A 231 2.46 -6.34 -26.12
C SER A 231 3.61 -6.33 -25.11
N ASN A 232 4.53 -5.38 -25.26
CA ASN A 232 5.59 -5.17 -24.29
C ASN A 232 5.04 -4.34 -23.11
N GLN A 233 3.97 -4.82 -22.48
CA GLN A 233 3.23 -4.11 -21.43
C GLN A 233 2.93 -5.03 -20.24
N ASP A 234 3.17 -4.53 -19.04
CA ASP A 234 2.92 -5.20 -17.78
C ASP A 234 1.57 -4.77 -17.19
N ALA A 235 0.92 -5.69 -16.48
CA ALA A 235 -0.45 -5.56 -16.00
C ALA A 235 -0.52 -5.64 -14.46
N GLY A 236 -1.17 -4.63 -13.88
CA GLY A 236 -1.39 -4.46 -12.44
C GLY A 236 -1.98 -3.08 -12.17
N ILE A 237 -2.19 -2.71 -10.90
CA ILE A 237 -2.38 -1.29 -10.56
C ILE A 237 -1.16 -0.50 -11.06
N PHE A 238 0.03 -1.00 -10.73
CA PHE A 238 1.27 -0.52 -11.31
C PHE A 238 1.74 -1.52 -12.37
N GLY A 239 1.98 -1.04 -13.59
CA GLY A 239 2.58 -1.84 -14.64
C GLY A 239 4.01 -2.20 -14.24
N ILE A 240 4.88 -1.20 -14.14
CA ILE A 240 6.29 -1.41 -13.80
C ILE A 240 6.82 -0.44 -12.73
N VAL A 241 7.49 -0.98 -11.70
CA VAL A 241 8.02 -0.20 -10.56
C VAL A 241 9.55 -0.37 -10.45
N SER A 242 10.28 0.69 -10.08
CA SER A 242 11.74 0.59 -9.94
C SER A 242 12.36 1.64 -9.02
N ARG A 243 13.68 1.55 -8.81
CA ARG A 243 14.55 2.63 -8.29
C ARG A 243 14.04 3.25 -6.98
N ASN A 244 14.29 2.57 -5.87
CA ASN A 244 14.01 3.09 -4.52
C ASN A 244 12.52 3.39 -4.28
N SER A 245 11.63 2.61 -4.89
CA SER A 245 10.19 2.78 -4.75
C SER A 245 9.61 1.95 -3.62
N SER A 246 8.46 2.36 -3.09
CA SER A 246 7.71 1.53 -2.15
C SER A 246 6.22 1.52 -2.45
N ILE A 247 5.58 0.36 -2.33
CA ILE A 247 4.11 0.24 -2.33
C ILE A 247 3.72 -0.57 -1.10
N HIS A 248 2.85 -0.01 -0.26
CA HIS A 248 2.43 -0.69 0.96
C HIS A 248 1.03 -0.34 1.41
N ASP A 249 0.48 -1.14 2.33
CA ASP A 249 -0.85 -0.94 2.92
C ASP A 249 -1.95 -0.82 1.85
N LEU A 250 -1.80 -1.56 0.74
CA LEU A 250 -2.67 -1.53 -0.42
C LEU A 250 -3.33 -2.89 -0.67
N GLY A 251 -4.66 -2.88 -0.76
CA GLY A 251 -5.46 -4.02 -1.19
C GLY A 251 -5.83 -3.93 -2.67
N VAL A 252 -6.01 -5.07 -3.32
CA VAL A 252 -6.71 -5.17 -4.61
C VAL A 252 -7.73 -6.30 -4.56
N GLU A 253 -8.93 -6.06 -5.07
CA GLU A 253 -10.02 -7.04 -5.04
C GLU A 253 -10.71 -7.12 -6.40
N ASN A 254 -11.07 -8.34 -6.82
CA ASN A 254 -11.81 -8.61 -8.05
C ASN A 254 -11.09 -8.02 -9.29
N PHE A 255 -9.85 -8.45 -9.52
CA PHE A 255 -9.04 -7.95 -10.64
C PHE A 255 -8.94 -8.96 -11.79
N HIS A 256 -8.79 -8.45 -13.01
CA HIS A 256 -8.48 -9.23 -14.21
C HIS A 256 -7.36 -8.57 -14.99
N PHE A 257 -6.16 -9.14 -14.95
CA PHE A 257 -4.98 -8.58 -15.61
C PHE A 257 -4.35 -9.54 -16.61
N GLU A 258 -4.21 -9.08 -17.86
CA GLU A 258 -3.49 -9.77 -18.93
C GLU A 258 -2.38 -8.89 -19.50
N GLY A 259 -1.13 -9.36 -19.42
CA GLY A 259 0.06 -8.63 -19.86
C GLY A 259 1.31 -9.52 -19.90
N LEU A 260 2.48 -8.94 -20.16
CA LEU A 260 3.75 -9.66 -20.15
C LEU A 260 4.05 -10.21 -18.74
N GLY A 261 4.23 -9.32 -17.76
CA GLY A 261 4.10 -9.62 -16.35
C GLY A 261 2.74 -9.17 -15.82
N ALA A 262 2.03 -10.03 -15.10
CA ALA A 262 0.72 -9.75 -14.54
C ALA A 262 0.69 -10.05 -13.04
N GLY A 263 0.24 -9.07 -12.25
CA GLY A 263 -0.03 -9.25 -10.83
C GLY A 263 -0.98 -8.19 -10.29
N GLY A 264 -1.74 -8.52 -9.24
CA GLY A 264 -2.79 -7.65 -8.73
C GLY A 264 -2.30 -6.24 -8.35
N ILE A 265 -1.12 -6.14 -7.74
CA ILE A 265 -0.53 -4.86 -7.31
C ILE A 265 0.46 -4.35 -8.35
N VAL A 266 1.44 -5.18 -8.74
CA VAL A 266 2.51 -4.80 -9.67
C VAL A 266 2.69 -5.85 -10.76
N GLY A 267 2.67 -5.45 -12.02
CA GLY A 267 2.96 -6.34 -13.16
C GLY A 267 4.44 -6.72 -13.26
N ALA A 268 5.33 -5.75 -13.09
CA ALA A 268 6.77 -5.97 -13.05
C ALA A 268 7.52 -5.01 -12.11
N ALA A 269 8.64 -5.46 -11.56
CA ALA A 269 9.49 -4.64 -10.70
C ALA A 269 10.95 -4.79 -11.05
N SER A 270 11.74 -3.74 -10.82
CA SER A 270 13.18 -3.82 -11.05
C SER A 270 14.09 -3.10 -10.05
N GLY A 271 15.21 -3.75 -9.75
CA GLY A 271 16.30 -3.26 -8.89
C GLY A 271 17.57 -2.97 -9.69
N TRP A 272 17.61 -1.87 -10.45
CA TRP A 272 18.73 -1.54 -11.35
C TRP A 272 19.86 -0.68 -10.74
N THR A 273 19.72 -0.25 -9.49
CA THR A 273 20.65 0.74 -8.94
C THR A 273 21.18 0.28 -7.59
N THR A 274 22.50 0.08 -7.54
CA THR A 274 23.24 -0.28 -6.33
C THR A 274 22.87 0.60 -5.15
N GLY A 275 22.56 -0.04 -4.02
CA GLY A 275 22.19 0.63 -2.77
C GLY A 275 20.75 1.16 -2.73
N MET A 276 19.97 1.02 -3.80
CA MET A 276 18.54 1.32 -3.79
C MET A 276 17.71 0.07 -3.49
N THR A 277 16.61 0.25 -2.76
CA THR A 277 15.70 -0.85 -2.41
C THR A 277 14.29 -0.53 -2.88
N THR A 278 13.73 -1.39 -3.72
CA THR A 278 12.31 -1.37 -4.06
C THR A 278 11.58 -2.35 -3.15
N ARG A 279 10.59 -1.87 -2.39
CA ARG A 279 9.93 -2.65 -1.33
C ARG A 279 8.42 -2.69 -1.51
N PHE A 280 7.85 -3.88 -1.37
CA PHE A 280 6.41 -4.12 -1.39
C PHE A 280 6.01 -4.79 -0.07
N TYR A 281 5.11 -4.17 0.69
CA TYR A 281 4.84 -4.70 2.03
C TYR A 281 3.45 -4.40 2.56
N ARG A 282 2.88 -5.33 3.34
CA ARG A 282 1.50 -5.19 3.86
C ARG A 282 0.47 -4.94 2.73
N CYS A 283 0.60 -5.67 1.63
CA CYS A 283 -0.33 -5.63 0.52
C CYS A 283 -1.16 -6.91 0.46
N TYR A 284 -2.34 -6.84 -0.14
CA TYR A 284 -3.11 -8.04 -0.43
C TYR A 284 -3.80 -8.03 -1.78
N ALA A 285 -4.12 -9.23 -2.26
CA ALA A 285 -4.86 -9.45 -3.50
C ALA A 285 -5.95 -10.51 -3.31
N LEU A 286 -7.21 -10.18 -3.60
CA LEU A 286 -8.36 -11.09 -3.49
C LEU A 286 -9.09 -11.27 -4.82
N ASN A 287 -9.59 -12.48 -5.05
CA ASN A 287 -10.48 -12.82 -6.18
C ASN A 287 -9.90 -12.37 -7.52
N GLY A 288 -8.67 -12.77 -7.78
CA GLY A 288 -7.88 -12.27 -8.88
C GLY A 288 -7.73 -13.25 -10.03
N TYR A 289 -7.64 -12.72 -11.24
CA TYR A 289 -7.17 -13.43 -12.41
C TYR A 289 -5.97 -12.70 -13.02
N ALA A 290 -4.85 -13.41 -13.17
CA ALA A 290 -3.67 -12.90 -13.88
C ALA A 290 -3.27 -13.86 -14.99
N LYS A 291 -3.01 -13.30 -16.18
CA LYS A 291 -2.56 -14.05 -17.35
C LYS A 291 -1.40 -13.37 -18.04
N GLY A 292 -0.36 -14.14 -18.38
CA GLY A 292 0.85 -13.57 -18.97
C GLY A 292 1.95 -14.59 -19.18
N ALA A 293 3.15 -14.09 -19.52
CA ALA A 293 4.36 -14.90 -19.39
C ALA A 293 4.67 -15.18 -17.91
N ASN A 294 4.39 -14.19 -17.07
CA ASN A 294 4.61 -14.23 -15.64
C ASN A 294 3.30 -13.82 -14.93
N ALA A 295 2.70 -14.71 -14.14
CA ALA A 295 1.40 -14.48 -13.49
C ALA A 295 1.47 -14.70 -11.97
N GLY A 296 1.50 -13.62 -11.19
CA GLY A 296 1.54 -13.69 -9.73
C GLY A 296 0.29 -13.13 -9.07
N GLY A 297 -0.07 -13.63 -7.89
CA GLY A 297 -1.25 -13.15 -7.18
C GLY A 297 -1.18 -11.66 -6.85
N CYS A 298 -0.06 -11.22 -6.28
CA CYS A 298 0.20 -9.81 -5.99
C CYS A 298 1.17 -9.18 -6.99
N PHE A 299 2.20 -9.92 -7.41
CA PHE A 299 3.33 -9.37 -8.17
C PHE A 299 3.70 -10.28 -9.35
N GLY A 300 3.80 -9.72 -10.56
CA GLY A 300 4.23 -10.45 -11.75
C GLY A 300 5.74 -10.68 -11.75
N TYR A 301 6.46 -10.09 -12.70
CA TYR A 301 7.89 -10.33 -12.94
C TYR A 301 8.81 -9.39 -12.13
N LEU A 302 9.68 -9.93 -11.27
CA LEU A 302 10.58 -9.12 -10.44
C LEU A 302 12.05 -9.41 -10.79
N HIS A 303 12.80 -8.37 -11.17
CA HIS A 303 14.19 -8.50 -11.58
C HIS A 303 15.14 -7.53 -10.86
N SER A 304 16.04 -8.08 -10.06
CA SER A 304 17.06 -7.35 -9.32
C SER A 304 18.41 -7.47 -10.05
N ASP A 305 18.89 -6.39 -10.66
CA ASP A 305 20.20 -6.39 -11.32
C ASP A 305 21.32 -6.01 -10.34
N THR A 306 21.23 -4.82 -9.73
CA THR A 306 22.23 -4.34 -8.77
C THR A 306 21.62 -3.70 -7.51
N GLY A 307 20.32 -3.40 -7.52
CA GLY A 307 19.54 -2.93 -6.38
C GLY A 307 18.62 -4.02 -5.85
N ASN A 308 17.90 -3.73 -4.76
CA ASN A 308 17.22 -4.75 -3.97
C ASN A 308 15.71 -4.80 -4.25
N LEU A 309 15.13 -5.99 -4.11
CA LEU A 309 13.69 -6.26 -4.19
C LEU A 309 13.23 -7.04 -2.96
N GLN A 310 12.26 -6.47 -2.24
CA GLN A 310 11.82 -6.97 -0.95
C GLN A 310 10.29 -7.07 -0.94
N ILE A 311 9.76 -8.27 -0.70
CA ILE A 311 8.33 -8.52 -0.53
C ILE A 311 8.12 -9.01 0.90
N GLU A 312 7.27 -8.31 1.66
CA GLU A 312 7.03 -8.63 3.06
C GLU A 312 5.57 -8.53 3.45
N ASP A 313 5.13 -9.42 4.32
CA ASP A 313 3.82 -9.31 4.97
C ASP A 313 2.66 -9.18 3.97
N CYS A 314 2.68 -9.94 2.88
CA CYS A 314 1.67 -9.85 1.83
C CYS A 314 0.82 -11.12 1.77
N TYR A 315 -0.44 -11.00 1.36
CA TYR A 315 -1.27 -12.19 1.17
C TYR A 315 -2.14 -12.17 -0.07
N CYS A 316 -2.45 -13.36 -0.58
CA CYS A 316 -3.34 -13.53 -1.72
C CYS A 316 -4.33 -14.66 -1.48
N ALA A 317 -5.60 -14.48 -1.87
CA ALA A 317 -6.60 -15.55 -1.81
C ALA A 317 -7.60 -15.47 -2.96
N GLY A 318 -8.12 -16.61 -3.40
CA GLY A 318 -9.06 -16.65 -4.52
C GLY A 318 -8.40 -16.31 -5.86
N PHE A 319 -7.11 -16.65 -6.03
CA PHE A 319 -6.33 -16.26 -7.20
C PHE A 319 -6.22 -17.37 -8.25
N THR A 320 -6.38 -17.01 -9.52
CA THR A 320 -6.08 -17.85 -10.68
C THR A 320 -4.95 -17.24 -11.50
N GLY A 321 -3.85 -17.97 -11.65
CA GLY A 321 -2.72 -17.61 -12.51
C GLY A 321 -2.67 -18.51 -13.75
N GLU A 322 -2.76 -17.91 -14.94
CA GLU A 322 -2.64 -18.60 -16.23
C GLU A 322 -1.40 -18.14 -16.99
N VAL A 323 -0.41 -19.01 -17.10
CA VAL A 323 0.80 -18.71 -17.87
C VAL A 323 0.64 -19.16 -19.31
N VAL A 324 0.72 -18.19 -20.21
CA VAL A 324 0.58 -18.39 -21.66
C VAL A 324 1.83 -17.87 -22.35
N TYR A 325 2.59 -18.83 -22.89
CA TYR A 325 3.89 -18.67 -23.53
C TYR A 325 4.22 -17.31 -24.16
N SER A 326 5.27 -16.67 -23.64
CA SER A 326 6.16 -15.83 -24.43
C SER A 326 7.62 -16.24 -24.16
N ASN A 327 8.55 -15.96 -25.06
CA ASN A 327 9.94 -16.46 -24.98
C ASN A 327 10.62 -16.04 -23.66
N GLY A 328 10.87 -16.97 -22.73
CA GLY A 328 11.52 -16.65 -21.44
C GLY A 328 11.23 -17.64 -20.30
N TYR A 329 11.49 -17.19 -19.06
CA TYR A 329 10.99 -17.80 -17.83
C TYR A 329 9.48 -17.54 -17.74
N ASN A 330 8.70 -18.58 -17.44
CA ASN A 330 7.25 -18.56 -17.60
C ASN A 330 6.61 -19.20 -16.37
N ASP A 331 6.15 -18.38 -15.44
CA ASP A 331 5.97 -18.82 -14.05
C ASP A 331 4.68 -18.30 -13.44
N ALA A 332 4.10 -19.10 -12.54
CA ALA A 332 2.93 -18.72 -11.79
C ALA A 332 3.19 -18.89 -10.30
N GLY A 333 2.84 -17.88 -9.50
CA GLY A 333 3.01 -17.95 -8.06
C GLY A 333 1.87 -17.29 -7.29
N GLY A 334 1.53 -17.83 -6.12
CA GLY A 334 0.44 -17.28 -5.30
C GLY A 334 0.70 -15.86 -4.80
N ILE A 335 1.96 -15.46 -4.59
CA ILE A 335 2.36 -14.08 -4.25
C ILE A 335 3.08 -13.43 -5.42
N ALA A 336 4.17 -14.06 -5.88
CA ALA A 336 5.03 -13.54 -6.93
C ALA A 336 5.26 -14.62 -7.99
N SER A 337 5.24 -14.27 -9.27
CA SER A 337 5.54 -15.26 -10.31
C SER A 337 7.03 -15.60 -10.39
N GLU A 338 7.89 -14.62 -10.66
CA GLU A 338 9.32 -14.81 -10.75
C GLU A 338 10.04 -13.73 -9.96
N ILE A 339 11.07 -14.14 -9.22
CA ILE A 339 12.04 -13.24 -8.63
C ILE A 339 13.42 -13.67 -9.09
N SER A 340 14.03 -12.84 -9.93
CA SER A 340 15.38 -13.05 -10.42
C SER A 340 16.35 -12.02 -9.87
N SER A 341 17.58 -12.45 -9.55
CA SER A 341 18.62 -11.54 -9.07
C SER A 341 20.01 -11.85 -9.64
N ASN A 342 20.74 -10.82 -10.06
CA ASN A 342 22.15 -10.90 -10.47
C ASN A 342 23.13 -10.69 -9.30
N HIS A 343 22.64 -10.41 -8.09
CA HIS A 343 23.47 -10.20 -6.90
C HIS A 343 22.86 -10.85 -5.65
N THR A 344 23.70 -11.06 -4.64
CA THR A 344 23.37 -11.82 -3.43
C THR A 344 23.00 -10.92 -2.25
N GLY A 345 22.19 -11.48 -1.34
CA GLY A 345 22.15 -11.02 0.06
C GLY A 345 21.23 -9.86 0.43
N GLN A 346 20.36 -9.36 -0.46
CA GLN A 346 19.46 -8.24 -0.13
C GLN A 346 18.06 -8.31 -0.76
N ASN A 347 17.72 -9.43 -1.43
CA ASN A 347 16.38 -9.69 -1.96
C ASN A 347 15.67 -10.74 -1.12
N TRP A 348 14.38 -10.57 -0.86
CA TRP A 348 13.63 -11.55 -0.06
C TRP A 348 12.13 -11.54 -0.28
N VAL A 349 11.51 -12.67 0.06
CA VAL A 349 10.07 -12.84 0.22
C VAL A 349 9.84 -13.42 1.61
N ARG A 350 9.21 -12.64 2.49
CA ARG A 350 9.02 -13.05 3.89
C ARG A 350 7.64 -12.73 4.42
N GLY A 351 7.18 -13.55 5.36
CA GLY A 351 5.91 -13.29 6.05
C GLY A 351 4.70 -13.27 5.12
N CYS A 352 4.77 -13.93 3.95
CA CYS A 352 3.67 -13.93 3.00
C CYS A 352 2.84 -15.22 3.08
N TYR A 353 1.57 -15.16 2.70
CA TYR A 353 0.79 -16.38 2.48
C TYR A 353 -0.13 -16.32 1.28
N ALA A 354 -0.39 -17.48 0.67
CA ALA A 354 -1.29 -17.54 -0.48
C ALA A 354 -2.30 -18.69 -0.42
N ILE A 355 -3.47 -18.43 -0.99
CA ILE A 355 -4.56 -19.38 -1.23
C ILE A 355 -4.94 -19.33 -2.72
N PRO A 356 -4.08 -19.82 -3.63
CA PRO A 356 -4.42 -19.94 -5.04
C PRO A 356 -5.59 -20.91 -5.23
N LEU A 357 -6.44 -20.62 -6.22
CA LEU A 357 -7.46 -21.54 -6.72
C LEU A 357 -6.87 -22.49 -7.77
N SER A 358 -6.09 -21.92 -8.68
CA SER A 358 -5.46 -22.65 -9.77
C SER A 358 -4.23 -21.89 -10.27
N LEU A 359 -3.14 -22.62 -10.46
CA LEU A 359 -1.96 -22.15 -11.15
C LEU A 359 -1.72 -23.09 -12.33
N SER A 360 -1.64 -22.54 -13.53
CA SER A 360 -1.47 -23.32 -14.75
C SER A 360 -0.41 -22.72 -15.65
N THR A 361 0.22 -23.60 -16.43
CA THR A 361 1.15 -23.21 -17.49
C THR A 361 0.98 -24.16 -18.66
N ASN A 362 1.02 -23.61 -19.87
CA ASN A 362 1.13 -24.42 -21.09
C ASN A 362 2.59 -24.70 -21.48
N ASN A 363 3.56 -24.20 -20.70
CA ASN A 363 4.98 -24.38 -20.95
C ASN A 363 5.42 -25.77 -20.48
N THR A 364 6.07 -26.52 -21.37
CA THR A 364 6.60 -27.87 -21.08
C THR A 364 8.11 -27.88 -20.86
N SER A 365 8.78 -26.73 -20.89
CA SER A 365 10.22 -26.61 -20.66
C SER A 365 10.59 -26.93 -19.21
N ALA A 366 11.81 -27.39 -18.94
CA ALA A 366 12.25 -27.70 -17.57
C ALA A 366 12.43 -26.46 -16.65
N ARG A 367 12.07 -25.25 -17.10
CA ARG A 367 12.36 -23.96 -16.46
C ARG A 367 11.10 -23.15 -16.10
N HIS A 368 9.99 -23.84 -15.82
CA HIS A 368 8.78 -23.22 -15.29
C HIS A 368 8.56 -23.64 -13.84
N GLY A 369 8.03 -22.73 -13.05
CA GLY A 369 7.67 -22.95 -11.66
C GLY A 369 6.21 -22.58 -11.41
N LEU A 370 5.44 -23.56 -10.95
CA LEU A 370 4.13 -23.35 -10.33
C LEU A 370 4.31 -23.42 -8.82
N GLY A 371 4.37 -22.27 -8.16
CA GLY A 371 4.66 -22.19 -6.73
C GLY A 371 3.49 -21.67 -5.91
N GLY A 372 3.26 -22.27 -4.74
CA GLY A 372 2.25 -21.82 -3.80
C GLY A 372 2.47 -20.38 -3.36
N VAL A 373 3.73 -19.95 -3.23
CA VAL A 373 4.11 -18.57 -2.88
C VAL A 373 4.85 -17.90 -4.04
N VAL A 374 5.96 -18.49 -4.49
CA VAL A 374 6.78 -17.95 -5.58
C VAL A 374 6.87 -18.96 -6.71
N GLY A 375 6.53 -18.56 -7.95
CA GLY A 375 6.68 -19.46 -9.10
C GLY A 375 8.13 -19.87 -9.27
N THR A 376 9.02 -18.91 -9.50
CA THR A 376 10.43 -19.16 -9.79
C THR A 376 11.37 -18.20 -9.05
N VAL A 377 12.47 -18.74 -8.54
CA VAL A 377 13.60 -18.01 -7.97
C VAL A 377 14.86 -18.39 -8.72
N VAL A 378 15.45 -17.45 -9.46
CA VAL A 378 16.59 -17.74 -10.35
C VAL A 378 17.66 -16.67 -10.37
N HIS A 379 18.88 -17.08 -10.72
CA HIS A 379 19.91 -16.16 -11.20
C HIS A 379 19.83 -16.06 -12.74
N PRO A 380 19.64 -14.87 -13.34
CA PRO A 380 19.46 -14.68 -14.78
C PRO A 380 20.54 -15.31 -15.65
N SER A 381 21.80 -15.32 -15.18
CA SER A 381 22.95 -15.89 -15.93
C SER A 381 23.32 -17.34 -15.57
N TYR A 382 22.73 -17.95 -14.54
CA TYR A 382 23.17 -19.27 -14.04
C TYR A 382 21.98 -20.22 -13.87
N VAL A 383 21.70 -20.96 -14.95
CA VAL A 383 20.58 -21.92 -15.05
C VAL A 383 20.84 -23.26 -14.33
N SER A 384 21.96 -23.39 -13.62
CA SER A 384 22.43 -24.67 -13.09
C SER A 384 23.04 -24.58 -11.70
N TYR A 385 22.88 -23.45 -10.99
CA TYR A 385 23.39 -23.31 -9.63
C TYR A 385 22.41 -23.91 -8.61
N PRO A 386 22.86 -24.86 -7.76
CA PRO A 386 21.98 -25.54 -6.81
C PRO A 386 21.62 -24.73 -5.55
N SER A 387 22.14 -23.51 -5.35
CA SER A 387 21.84 -22.65 -4.19
C SER A 387 21.31 -21.26 -4.58
N TYR A 388 20.01 -21.18 -4.86
CA TYR A 388 19.29 -19.91 -5.07
C TYR A 388 19.07 -19.12 -3.76
N ALA A 389 19.21 -19.78 -2.60
CA ALA A 389 19.14 -19.17 -1.28
C ALA A 389 20.18 -18.05 -1.08
N ASP A 390 21.25 -18.03 -1.89
CA ASP A 390 22.24 -16.96 -1.86
C ASP A 390 21.72 -15.66 -2.51
N PHE A 391 20.75 -15.75 -3.42
CA PHE A 391 20.29 -14.63 -4.26
C PHE A 391 18.97 -14.02 -3.80
N VAL A 392 18.01 -14.86 -3.41
CA VAL A 392 16.72 -14.44 -2.87
C VAL A 392 16.42 -15.28 -1.65
N ASP A 393 16.23 -14.61 -0.52
CA ASP A 393 15.87 -15.26 0.73
C ASP A 393 14.35 -15.44 0.82
N VAL A 394 13.87 -16.67 0.68
CA VAL A 394 12.46 -17.02 0.86
C VAL A 394 12.32 -17.63 2.25
N GLN A 395 11.61 -16.98 3.18
CA GLN A 395 11.48 -17.45 4.56
C GLN A 395 10.15 -17.10 5.21
N GLY A 396 9.63 -18.01 6.05
CA GLY A 396 8.45 -17.74 6.86
C GLY A 396 7.19 -17.49 6.05
N ASN A 397 7.08 -18.11 4.86
CA ASN A 397 5.92 -18.01 4.01
C ASN A 397 5.07 -19.30 4.07
N TYR A 398 3.80 -19.19 3.72
CA TYR A 398 2.85 -20.30 3.79
C TYR A 398 1.91 -20.35 2.58
N TYR A 399 1.41 -21.52 2.24
CA TYR A 399 0.36 -21.64 1.24
C TYR A 399 -0.63 -22.75 1.59
N LEU A 400 -1.83 -22.67 1.02
CA LEU A 400 -2.84 -23.72 1.23
C LEU A 400 -2.38 -25.04 0.63
N ALA A 401 -2.21 -26.06 1.49
CA ALA A 401 -1.82 -27.39 1.06
C ALA A 401 -2.77 -27.92 -0.03
N GLY A 402 -2.19 -28.37 -1.14
CA GLY A 402 -2.94 -28.86 -2.30
C GLY A 402 -3.23 -27.81 -3.37
N SER A 403 -2.98 -26.51 -3.15
CA SER A 403 -3.15 -25.47 -4.17
C SER A 403 -1.98 -25.39 -5.17
N ALA A 404 -0.82 -25.92 -4.80
CA ALA A 404 0.38 -25.98 -5.63
C ALA A 404 1.24 -27.20 -5.24
N PRO A 405 2.14 -27.67 -6.13
CA PRO A 405 3.04 -28.80 -5.82
C PRO A 405 4.12 -28.48 -4.77
N TYR A 406 4.59 -27.23 -4.75
CA TYR A 406 5.65 -26.73 -3.86
C TYR A 406 5.42 -25.26 -3.54
N GLY A 407 5.99 -24.75 -2.45
CA GLY A 407 5.94 -23.32 -2.11
C GLY A 407 6.73 -22.44 -3.09
N VAL A 408 7.88 -22.94 -3.54
CA VAL A 408 8.67 -22.41 -4.66
C VAL A 408 8.60 -23.41 -5.81
N GLY A 409 8.10 -22.98 -6.97
CA GLY A 409 7.89 -23.86 -8.13
C GLY A 409 9.18 -24.26 -8.84
N HIS A 410 10.10 -23.30 -9.06
CA HIS A 410 11.41 -23.56 -9.62
C HIS A 410 12.52 -22.76 -8.91
N PRO A 411 13.60 -23.43 -8.46
CA PRO A 411 13.67 -24.87 -8.31
C PRO A 411 12.64 -25.34 -7.25
N ALA A 412 12.02 -26.48 -7.54
CA ALA A 412 10.96 -27.05 -6.71
C ALA A 412 11.42 -27.23 -5.25
N SER A 413 10.74 -26.56 -4.31
CA SER A 413 11.11 -26.56 -2.89
C SER A 413 9.99 -26.02 -2.00
N ASP A 414 9.80 -26.61 -0.83
CA ASP A 414 9.00 -26.02 0.26
C ASP A 414 9.86 -25.29 1.31
N SER A 415 11.17 -25.18 1.06
CA SER A 415 12.07 -24.44 1.96
C SER A 415 11.67 -22.97 1.98
N GLY A 416 11.27 -22.47 3.16
CA GLY A 416 10.87 -21.08 3.35
C GLY A 416 9.46 -20.71 2.88
N ALA A 417 8.75 -21.65 2.27
CA ALA A 417 7.37 -21.53 1.84
C ALA A 417 6.65 -22.86 2.09
N ALA A 418 6.03 -23.02 3.25
CA ALA A 418 5.50 -24.31 3.71
C ALA A 418 4.01 -24.50 3.35
N PRO A 419 3.60 -25.70 2.89
CA PRO A 419 2.19 -26.04 2.77
C PRO A 419 1.56 -26.21 4.14
N ILE A 420 0.41 -25.59 4.38
CA ILE A 420 -0.37 -25.75 5.62
C ILE A 420 -1.83 -26.03 5.33
N SER A 421 -2.48 -26.74 6.25
CA SER A 421 -3.90 -27.08 6.14
C SER A 421 -4.79 -25.85 6.34
N SER A 422 -6.05 -25.91 5.88
CA SER A 422 -7.02 -24.83 6.12
C SER A 422 -7.29 -24.60 7.61
N SER A 423 -7.27 -25.64 8.43
CA SER A 423 -7.36 -25.51 9.90
C SER A 423 -6.15 -24.80 10.50
N SER A 424 -4.94 -25.10 9.99
CA SER A 424 -3.70 -24.49 10.49
C SER A 424 -3.58 -23.00 10.15
N PHE A 425 -4.23 -22.54 9.08
CA PHE A 425 -4.36 -21.10 8.80
C PHE A 425 -5.10 -20.37 9.93
N GLY A 426 -6.03 -21.02 10.62
CA GLY A 426 -6.76 -20.45 11.75
C GLY A 426 -5.98 -20.39 13.06
N GLU A 427 -4.75 -20.91 13.10
CA GLU A 427 -3.93 -21.02 14.31
C GLU A 427 -2.75 -20.04 14.26
N GLN A 428 -2.78 -19.00 15.09
CA GLN A 428 -1.71 -17.99 15.17
C GLN A 428 -0.32 -18.62 15.38
N SER A 429 -0.23 -19.70 16.15
CA SER A 429 1.03 -20.42 16.43
C SER A 429 1.67 -21.07 15.20
N THR A 430 0.93 -21.25 14.10
CA THR A 430 1.47 -21.76 12.83
C THR A 430 2.48 -20.78 12.21
N PHE A 431 2.26 -19.48 12.41
CA PHE A 431 2.98 -18.38 11.76
C PHE A 431 4.15 -17.91 12.63
N SER A 432 5.11 -18.80 12.86
CA SER A 432 6.29 -18.51 13.68
C SER A 432 7.09 -17.33 13.14
N GLY A 433 7.39 -16.36 14.01
CA GLY A 433 8.18 -15.16 13.67
C GLY A 433 7.35 -14.02 13.06
N TRP A 434 6.05 -14.19 12.89
CA TRP A 434 5.17 -13.11 12.41
C TRP A 434 4.81 -12.15 13.55
N ASP A 435 4.75 -10.86 13.23
CA ASP A 435 4.34 -9.83 14.17
C ASP A 435 2.81 -9.72 14.25
N PHE A 436 2.21 -10.37 15.24
CA PHE A 436 0.78 -10.25 15.55
C PHE A 436 0.43 -9.07 16.46
N GLU A 437 1.41 -8.28 16.90
CA GLU A 437 1.18 -7.08 17.71
C GLU A 437 1.01 -5.85 16.82
N GLY A 438 1.86 -5.69 15.80
CA GLY A 438 1.88 -4.54 14.90
C GLY A 438 1.31 -4.77 13.50
N THR A 439 1.62 -5.90 12.86
CA THR A 439 1.30 -6.13 11.43
C THR A 439 0.05 -6.98 11.22
N TRP A 440 -0.01 -8.13 11.88
CA TRP A 440 -1.02 -9.16 11.65
C TRP A 440 -2.02 -9.24 12.80
N THR A 441 -3.25 -9.62 12.49
CA THR A 441 -4.23 -10.11 13.47
C THR A 441 -4.91 -11.34 12.89
N MET A 442 -5.37 -12.27 13.72
CA MET A 442 -6.22 -13.34 13.22
C MET A 442 -7.58 -12.76 12.82
N GLY A 443 -8.09 -13.21 11.67
CA GLY A 443 -9.37 -12.78 11.13
C GLY A 443 -9.94 -13.83 10.18
N ALA A 444 -10.78 -13.37 9.26
CA ALA A 444 -11.39 -14.19 8.23
C ALA A 444 -11.10 -13.60 6.84
N VAL A 445 -10.75 -14.47 5.90
CA VAL A 445 -10.60 -14.12 4.49
C VAL A 445 -11.72 -14.78 3.71
N SER A 446 -12.60 -13.96 3.13
CA SER A 446 -13.60 -14.41 2.16
C SER A 446 -13.05 -14.30 0.74
N TYR A 447 -13.21 -15.37 -0.03
CA TYR A 447 -12.80 -15.42 -1.43
C TYR A 447 -13.75 -16.30 -2.26
N THR A 448 -13.82 -16.06 -3.55
CA THR A 448 -14.62 -16.85 -4.49
C THR A 448 -13.80 -18.05 -4.95
N ASP A 449 -14.34 -19.27 -4.83
CA ASP A 449 -13.67 -20.47 -5.32
C ASP A 449 -13.85 -20.71 -6.83
N ALA A 450 -13.20 -21.74 -7.37
CA ALA A 450 -13.28 -22.08 -8.79
C ALA A 450 -14.70 -22.44 -9.28
N SER A 451 -15.65 -22.72 -8.38
CA SER A 451 -17.07 -22.93 -8.71
C SER A 451 -17.90 -21.65 -8.71
N GLY A 452 -17.29 -20.52 -8.33
CA GLY A 452 -17.98 -19.25 -8.14
C GLY A 452 -18.65 -19.12 -6.76
N ALA A 453 -18.43 -20.07 -5.85
CA ALA A 453 -19.00 -20.02 -4.50
C ALA A 453 -18.09 -19.23 -3.55
N GLU A 454 -18.68 -18.41 -2.69
CA GLU A 454 -17.93 -17.75 -1.62
C GLU A 454 -17.46 -18.79 -0.59
N ARG A 455 -16.19 -18.69 -0.22
CA ARG A 455 -15.53 -19.46 0.82
C ARG A 455 -14.93 -18.50 1.84
N THR A 456 -14.97 -18.90 3.09
CA THR A 456 -14.33 -18.16 4.18
C THR A 456 -13.37 -19.07 4.91
N ILE A 457 -12.15 -18.59 5.15
CA ILE A 457 -11.12 -19.28 5.94
C ILE A 457 -10.65 -18.36 7.06
N ALA A 458 -10.44 -18.91 8.25
CA ALA A 458 -9.75 -18.20 9.32
C ALA A 458 -8.26 -18.11 8.97
N ALA A 459 -7.70 -16.90 8.93
CA ALA A 459 -6.32 -16.66 8.52
C ALA A 459 -5.78 -15.34 9.12
N PRO A 460 -4.45 -15.12 9.13
CA PRO A 460 -3.91 -13.80 9.44
C PRO A 460 -4.40 -12.76 8.43
N VAL A 461 -4.87 -11.61 8.91
CA VAL A 461 -5.22 -10.45 8.11
C VAL A 461 -4.41 -9.25 8.58
N LEU A 462 -4.18 -8.31 7.66
CA LEU A 462 -3.35 -7.15 7.94
C LEU A 462 -4.11 -6.13 8.79
N ARG A 463 -3.52 -5.73 9.93
CA ARG A 463 -4.10 -4.74 10.85
C ARG A 463 -4.38 -3.40 10.19
N ALA A 464 -3.58 -3.03 9.19
CA ALA A 464 -3.75 -1.80 8.41
C ALA A 464 -5.17 -1.64 7.82
N PHE A 465 -5.89 -2.73 7.59
CA PHE A 465 -7.23 -2.75 6.98
C PHE A 465 -8.37 -3.01 7.99
N GLN A 466 -8.05 -3.17 9.28
CA GLN A 466 -9.02 -3.58 10.32
C GLN A 466 -9.58 -2.42 11.15
N GLY A 467 -9.16 -1.18 10.89
CA GLY A 467 -9.58 0.00 11.65
C GLY A 467 -10.29 1.03 10.77
N GLY A 468 -11.57 1.30 11.06
CA GLY A 468 -12.17 2.59 10.69
C GLY A 468 -11.36 3.70 11.35
N ARG A 469 -10.86 4.67 10.59
CA ARG A 469 -10.03 5.75 11.13
C ARG A 469 -10.84 6.58 12.14
N ASP A 470 -10.63 6.33 13.43
CA ASP A 470 -11.17 7.17 14.50
C ASP A 470 -10.36 8.48 14.55
N TYR A 471 -10.83 9.49 13.82
CA TYR A 471 -10.25 10.84 13.83
C TYR A 471 -10.35 11.55 15.20
N ALA A 472 -11.09 10.98 16.15
CA ALA A 472 -11.27 11.52 17.49
C ALA A 472 -9.95 11.59 18.30
N ALA A 473 -8.95 10.75 17.98
CA ALA A 473 -7.69 10.68 18.74
C ALA A 473 -6.61 11.69 18.31
N ALA A 474 -6.85 12.52 17.28
CA ALA A 474 -5.84 13.40 16.69
C ALA A 474 -5.57 14.72 17.45
N GLN A 475 -5.82 14.79 18.76
CA GLN A 475 -5.81 16.04 19.53
C GLN A 475 -4.41 16.64 19.80
N GLY A 476 -3.32 16.08 19.27
CA GLY A 476 -1.95 16.58 19.49
C GLY A 476 -1.00 16.52 18.29
N ALA A 477 -1.48 16.25 17.08
CA ALA A 477 -0.61 16.05 15.92
C ALA A 477 -0.02 17.37 15.39
N ARG A 478 1.28 17.37 15.05
CA ARG A 478 1.94 18.50 14.37
C ARG A 478 1.43 18.62 12.93
N MET A 479 1.02 19.83 12.56
CA MET A 479 0.58 20.25 11.23
C MET A 479 1.71 20.10 10.20
N ARG A 480 1.42 19.58 9.00
CA ARG A 480 2.41 19.47 7.90
C ARG A 480 2.08 20.34 6.68
N ALA A 481 0.81 20.55 6.37
CA ALA A 481 0.33 21.50 5.36
C ALA A 481 -1.14 21.83 5.67
N ALA A 482 -1.66 22.94 5.15
CA ALA A 482 -3.10 23.20 5.16
C ALA A 482 -3.50 24.22 4.09
N LEU A 483 -4.68 24.02 3.52
CA LEU A 483 -5.37 25.05 2.75
C LEU A 483 -5.85 26.13 3.72
N THR A 484 -5.57 27.41 3.41
CA THR A 484 -6.00 28.54 4.26
C THR A 484 -7.32 29.12 3.75
N LEU A 485 -8.37 29.07 4.57
CA LEU A 485 -9.64 29.76 4.34
C LEU A 485 -9.69 31.01 5.23
N GLY A 486 -9.79 32.20 4.64
CA GLY A 486 -9.93 33.45 5.40
C GLY A 486 -11.39 33.73 5.77
N PHE A 487 -11.73 33.74 7.06
CA PHE A 487 -13.02 34.23 7.55
C PHE A 487 -12.81 35.58 8.25
N SER A 488 -13.21 36.67 7.58
CA SER A 488 -13.39 37.96 8.25
C SER A 488 -14.84 38.14 8.70
N GLU A 489 -15.04 39.05 9.65
CA GLU A 489 -16.33 39.43 10.24
C GLU A 489 -17.47 39.69 9.24
#